data_AF-A0A3B8WP19-F1
#
_entry.id   AF-A0A3B8WP19-F1
#
_cell.length_a   1.000
_cell.length_b   1.000
_cell.length_c   1.000
_cell.angle_alpha   90.00
_cell.angle_beta   90.00
_cell.angle_gamma   90.00
#
_symmetry.space_group_name_H-M   'P 1'
#
loop_
_entity.id
_entity.type
_entity.pdbx_description
1 polymer ?
#
loop_
_entity_poly.entity_id
_entity_poly.type
_entity_poly.pdbx_seq_one_letter_code
_entity_poly.pdbx_strand_id
1 'polypeptide(L)' 'MADLIVRSLGQQPYMETWEAMKSFTANRDEATVDELWCLEHPRVFTQGQA' A
#
# COMPACT_ATOMS: atom_id res chain seq x y z
N MET A 1 -1.84 -1.11 23.09
CA MET A 1 -1.45 -1.80 21.83
C MET A 1 -2.14 -1.03 20.72
N ALA A 2 -1.42 -0.55 19.71
CA ALA A 2 -2.04 0.07 18.55
C ALA A 2 -2.66 -1.03 17.68
N ASP A 3 -3.87 -0.81 17.19
CA ASP A 3 -4.52 -1.73 16.25
C ASP A 3 -3.78 -1.68 14.91
N LEU A 4 -3.64 -2.83 14.25
CA LEU A 4 -3.03 -2.96 12.93
C LEU A 4 -3.99 -3.71 12.01
N ILE A 5 -4.36 -3.09 10.89
CA ILE A 5 -5.20 -3.72 9.86
C ILE A 5 -4.29 -4.42 8.87
N VAL A 6 -4.41 -5.74 8.75
CA VAL A 6 -3.72 -6.50 7.69
C VAL A 6 -4.69 -6.75 6.54
N ARG A 7 -4.38 -6.21 5.37
CA ARG A 7 -5.17 -6.38 4.14
C ARG A 7 -4.53 -7.42 3.24
N SER A 8 -5.32 -8.38 2.77
CA SER A 8 -4.91 -9.32 1.71
C SER A 8 -5.62 -8.94 0.41
N LEU A 9 -4.87 -8.37 -0.54
CA LEU A 9 -5.45 -7.78 -1.77
C LEU A 9 -5.30 -8.69 -3.00
N GLY A 10 -4.57 -9.80 -2.89
CA GLY A 10 -4.32 -10.70 -4.03
C GLY A 10 -3.44 -10.05 -5.10
N GLN A 11 -3.67 -10.37 -6.36
CA GLN A 11 -2.93 -9.78 -7.47
C GLN A 11 -3.47 -8.37 -7.81
N GLN A 12 -2.62 -7.35 -7.82
CA GLN A 12 -3.00 -5.95 -8.04
C GLN A 12 -2.03 -5.22 -9.00
N PRO A 13 -2.50 -4.34 -9.90
CA PRO A 13 -1.62 -3.56 -10.77
C PRO A 13 -0.70 -2.60 -9.97
N TYR A 14 0.57 -2.51 -10.37
CA TYR A 14 1.58 -1.74 -9.62
C TYR A 14 1.22 -0.26 -9.51
N MET A 15 0.83 0.40 -10.61
CA MET A 15 0.61 1.84 -10.62
C MET A 15 -0.57 2.25 -9.75
N GLU A 16 -1.71 1.57 -9.88
CA GLU A 16 -2.92 1.83 -9.09
C GLU A 16 -2.68 1.56 -7.60
N THR A 17 -2.00 0.46 -7.28
CA THR A 17 -1.63 0.13 -5.89
C THR A 17 -0.73 1.20 -5.30
N TRP A 18 0.28 1.66 -6.05
CA TRP A 18 1.21 2.69 -5.61
C TRP A 18 0.52 4.05 -5.41
N GLU A 19 -0.39 4.44 -6.31
CA GLU A 19 -1.21 5.64 -6.15
C GLU A 19 -2.11 5.56 -4.93
N ALA A 20 -2.75 4.41 -4.70
CA ALA A 20 -3.57 4.16 -3.52
C ALA A 20 -2.74 4.25 -2.23
N MET A 21 -1.54 3.66 -2.20
CA MET A 21 -0.63 3.76 -1.05
C MET A 21 -0.21 5.22 -0.77
N LYS A 22 0.14 5.98 -1.81
CA LYS A 22 0.48 7.41 -1.67
C LYS A 22 -0.71 8.22 -1.17
N SER A 23 -1.89 8.00 -1.74
CA SER A 23 -3.12 8.68 -1.35
C SER A 23 -3.49 8.36 0.09
N PHE A 24 -3.44 7.09 0.48
CA PHE A 24 -3.63 6.68 1.87
C PHE A 24 -2.67 7.45 2.77
N THR A 25 -1.36 7.41 2.48
CA THR A 25 -0.33 8.06 3.28
C THR A 25 -0.52 9.58 3.39
N ALA A 26 -0.87 10.24 2.28
CA ALA A 26 -1.07 11.68 2.25
C ALA A 26 -2.29 12.15 3.08
N ASN A 27 -3.28 11.29 3.25
CA ASN A 27 -4.52 11.59 3.98
C ASN A 27 -4.51 11.07 5.43
N ARG A 28 -3.39 10.53 5.93
CA ARG A 28 -3.30 10.03 7.31
C ARG A 28 -3.34 11.17 8.32
N ASP A 29 -4.05 10.92 9.42
CA ASP A 29 -4.07 11.75 10.62
C ASP A 29 -3.81 10.89 11.88
N GLU A 30 -3.89 11.50 13.06
CA GLU A 30 -3.67 10.84 14.35
C GLU A 30 -4.69 9.73 14.67
N ALA A 31 -5.86 9.74 14.01
CA ALA A 31 -6.89 8.73 14.16
C ALA A 31 -6.77 7.60 13.11
N THR A 32 -5.89 7.75 12.12
CA THR A 32 -5.75 6.77 11.04
C THR A 32 -4.94 5.57 11.50
N VAL A 33 -5.60 4.42 11.57
CA VAL A 33 -5.00 3.14 11.97
C VAL A 33 -3.91 2.71 10.97
N ASP A 34 -2.88 2.04 11.47
CA ASP A 34 -1.84 1.46 10.61
C ASP A 34 -2.39 0.33 9.75
N GLU A 35 -1.91 0.25 8.51
CA GLU A 35 -2.30 -0.78 7.57
C GLU A 35 -1.08 -1.48 6.96
N LEU A 36 -1.12 -2.81 6.89
CA LEU A 36 -0.18 -3.64 6.15
C LEU A 36 -0.89 -4.25 4.95
N TRP A 37 -0.41 -3.95 3.74
CA TRP A 37 -1.02 -4.42 2.49
C TRP A 37 -0.21 -5.58 1.92
N CYS A 38 -0.78 -6.79 1.95
CA CYS A 38 -0.20 -8.01 1.40
C CYS A 38 -0.82 -8.31 0.04
N LEU A 39 -0.01 -8.32 -1.02
CA LEU A 39 -0.45 -8.46 -2.41
C LEU A 39 0.69 -8.96 -3.31
N GLU A 40 0.33 -9.29 -4.54
CA GLU A 40 1.25 -9.64 -5.62
C GLU A 40 1.02 -8.70 -6.82
N HIS A 41 2.05 -8.38 -7.59
CA HIS A 41 1.90 -7.58 -8.82
C HIS A 41 1.94 -8.47 -10.06
N PRO A 42 1.19 -8.13 -11.13
CA PRO A 42 1.49 -8.61 -12.48
C PRO A 42 2.96 -8.31 -12.84
N ARG A 43 3.52 -9.08 -13.78
CA ARG A 43 4.93 -8.96 -14.20
C ARG A 43 5.26 -7.51 -14.58
N VAL A 44 6.14 -6.88 -13.81
CA VAL A 44 6.52 -5.47 -13.99
C VAL A 44 7.98 -5.28 -13.55
N PHE A 45 8.72 -4.44 -14.25
CA PHE A 45 10.01 -3.93 -13.77
C PHE A 45 9.79 -2.59 -13.08
N THR A 46 10.43 -2.40 -11.93
CA THR A 46 10.46 -1.12 -11.22
C THR A 46 11.90 -0.62 -11.16
N GLN A 47 12.08 0.70 -11.20
CA GLN A 47 13.38 1.33 -11.06
C GLN A 47 13.35 2.27 -9.86
N GLY A 48 14.11 1.94 -8.82
CA GLY A 48 14.32 2.83 -7.69
C GLY A 48 15.23 4.00 -8.06
N GLN A 49 15.28 5.00 -7.18
CA GLN A 49 16.35 6.00 -7.24
C GLN A 49 17.65 5.39 -6.71
N ALA A 50 18.78 5.79 -7.31
CA ALA A 50 20.13 5.42 -6.90
C ALA A 50 20.80 6.57 -6.14
#